data_AF-A0AAP3FBR1-F1
#
_entry.id   AF-A0AAP3FBR1-F1
#
_cell.length_a   1.000
_cell.length_b   1.000
_cell.length_c   1.000
_cell.angle_alpha   90.00
_cell.angle_beta   90.00
_cell.angle_gamma   90.00
#
_symmetry.space_group_name_H-M   'P 1'
#
loop_
_entity.id
_entity.type
_entity.pdbx_description
1 polymer ?
#
loop_
_entity_poly.entity_id
_entity_poly.type
_entity_poly.pdbx_seq_one_letter_code
_entity_poly.pdbx_strand_id
1 'polypeptide(L)' 'MGKYINPFTDWGFKRLFGQEFSKDLLISFLNDLLVDEMHIRDVTFKV' A
#
# COMPACT_ATOMS: atom_id res chain seq x y z
N MET A 1 -11.30 12.00 -14.44
CA MET A 1 -12.25 11.51 -13.41
C MET A 1 -11.82 10.11 -12.97
N GLY A 2 -10.71 9.98 -12.23
CA GLY A 2 -10.33 8.72 -11.59
C GLY A 2 -10.88 8.75 -10.17
N LYS A 3 -11.93 7.98 -9.89
CA LYS A 3 -12.65 8.08 -8.60
C LYS A 3 -12.06 7.20 -7.51
N TYR A 4 -11.21 6.22 -7.85
CA TYR A 4 -10.68 5.24 -6.90
C TYR A 4 -9.30 4.77 -7.34
N ILE A 5 -8.46 4.46 -6.36
CA ILE A 5 -7.20 3.74 -6.55
C ILE A 5 -7.49 2.27 -6.26
N ASN A 6 -7.23 1.41 -7.23
CA ASN A 6 -7.23 -0.04 -7.08
C ASN A 6 -5.76 -0.54 -7.02
N PRO A 7 -5.25 -0.92 -5.85
CA PRO A 7 -3.89 -1.43 -5.67
C PRO A 7 -3.48 -2.57 -6.63
N PHE A 8 -4.45 -3.34 -7.14
CA PHE A 8 -4.22 -4.47 -8.04
C PHE A 8 -4.13 -4.10 -9.52
N THR A 9 -4.66 -2.96 -9.94
CA THR A 9 -4.68 -2.55 -11.35
C THR A 9 -3.98 -1.22 -11.61
N ASP A 10 -3.87 -0.37 -10.59
CA ASP A 10 -3.23 0.94 -10.72
C ASP A 10 -1.72 0.80 -10.84
N TRP A 11 -1.23 1.06 -12.04
CA TRP A 11 0.19 1.03 -12.36
C TRP A 11 0.99 1.99 -11.48
N GLY A 12 0.44 3.18 -11.18
CA GLY A 12 1.08 4.16 -10.29
C GLY A 12 1.25 3.61 -8.88
N PHE A 13 0.22 2.94 -8.35
CA PHE A 13 0.28 2.32 -7.02
C PHE A 13 1.33 1.21 -6.97
N LYS A 14 1.31 0.29 -7.95
CA LYS A 14 2.32 -0.78 -8.05
C LYS A 14 3.73 -0.25 -8.18
N ARG A 15 3.92 0.84 -8.92
CA ARG A 15 5.24 1.45 -9.10
C ARG A 15 5.75 2.13 -7.83
N LEU A 16 4.85 2.72 -7.04
CA LEU A 16 5.20 3.41 -5.79
C LEU A 16 5.37 2.46 -4.60
N PHE A 17 4.57 1.39 -4.53
CA PHE A 17 4.48 0.52 -3.35
C PHE A 17 4.80 -0.96 -3.61
N GLY A 18 4.98 -1.38 -4.86
CA GLY A 18 5.17 -2.78 -5.24
C GLY A 18 6.63 -3.26 -5.21
N GLN A 19 7.51 -2.54 -4.52
CA GLN A 19 8.94 -2.83 -4.42
C GLN A 19 9.36 -2.94 -2.95
N GLU A 20 10.37 -3.76 -2.65
CA GLU A 20 10.88 -3.94 -1.27
C GLU A 20 11.28 -2.63 -0.60
N PHE A 21 11.98 -1.74 -1.32
CA PHE A 21 12.41 -0.44 -0.76
C PHE A 21 11.23 0.47 -0.37
N SER A 22 10.05 0.24 -0.94
CA SER A 22 8.84 1.02 -0.66
C SER A 22 7.95 0.40 0.43
N LYS A 23 8.40 -0.69 1.04
CA LYS A 23 7.63 -1.45 2.03
C LYS A 23 7.23 -0.62 3.25
N ASP A 24 8.18 0.11 3.83
CA ASP A 24 7.90 0.96 5.01
C ASP A 24 6.90 2.08 4.67
N LEU A 25 7.02 2.63 3.46
CA LEU A 25 6.08 3.65 2.96
C LEU A 25 4.67 3.07 2.78
N LEU A 26 4.56 1.86 2.26
CA LEU A 26 3.28 1.14 2.14
C LEU A 26 2.67 0.88 3.52
N ILE A 27 3.46 0.43 4.49
CA ILE A 27 3.00 0.18 5.86
C ILE A 27 2.48 1.47 6.49
N SER A 28 3.23 2.57 6.40
CA SER A 28 2.79 3.87 6.92
C SER A 28 1.49 4.32 6.28
N PHE A 29 1.38 4.24 4.95
CA PHE A 29 0.18 4.62 4.22
C PHE A 29 -1.05 3.81 4.64
N LEU A 30 -0.91 2.48 4.80
CA LEU A 30 -2.02 1.63 5.22
C LEU A 30 -2.42 1.88 6.67
N ASN A 31 -1.46 2.15 7.57
CA ASN A 31 -1.76 2.48 8.96
C ASN A 31 -2.49 3.81 9.10
N ASP A 32 -2.14 4.81 8.29
CA ASP A 32 -2.87 6.09 8.25
C ASP A 32 -4.31 5.91 7.75
N LEU A 33 -4.54 4.95 6.84
CA LEU A 33 -5.87 4.63 6.32
C LEU A 33 -6.72 3.81 7.30
N LEU A 34 -6.09 2.96 8.13
CA LEU A 34 -6.74 1.97 9.00
C LEU A 34 -6.60 2.31 10.50
N VAL A 35 -6.37 3.58 10.84
CA VAL A 35 -5.95 4.05 12.18
C VAL A 35 -6.77 3.48 13.35
N ASP A 36 -8.09 3.32 13.18
CA ASP A 36 -9.00 2.83 14.22
C ASP A 36 -9.42 1.35 14.03
N GLU A 37 -8.93 0.69 12.99
CA GLU A 37 -9.27 -0.69 12.64
C GLU A 37 -8.12 -1.66 12.91
N MET A 38 -6.90 -1.31 12.50
CA MET A 38 -5.75 -2.19 12.53
C MET A 38 -4.42 -1.43 12.49
N HIS A 39 -3.43 -1.95 13.20
CA HIS A 39 -2.04 -1.52 13.05
C HIS A 39 -1.17 -2.62 12.42
N ILE A 40 -0.80 -2.43 11.16
CA ILE A 40 0.06 -3.30 10.37
C ILE A 40 1.52 -3.09 10.81
N ARG A 41 2.20 -4.20 11.12
CA ARG A 41 3.62 -4.21 11.50
C ARG A 41 4.55 -4.68 10.39
N ASP A 42 4.05 -5.53 9.50
CA ASP A 42 4.83 -6.09 8.41
C ASP A 42 3.92 -6.49 7.24
N VAL A 43 4.49 -6.50 6.04
CA VAL A 43 3.82 -6.95 4.81
C VAL A 43 4.80 -7.76 3.95
N THR A 44 4.29 -8.74 3.22
CA THR A 44 5.09 -9.51 2.27
C THR A 44 4.49 -9.41 0.88
N PHE A 45 5.35 -9.21 -0.11
CA PHE A 45 4.93 -9.23 -1.51
C PHE A 45 4.80 -10.69 -1.95
N LYS A 46 3.63 -11.03 -2.52
CA LYS A 46 3.47 -12.32 -3.21
C LYS A 46 4.24 -12.26 -4.52
N VAL A 47 5.17 -13.20 -4.66
CA VAL A 47 5.87 -13.51 -5.93
C VAL A 47 4.91 -14.27 -6.85
#